data_AF-V5I1B1-F1
#
_entry.id   AF-V5I1B1-F1
#
_cell.length_a   1.000
_cell.length_b   1.000
_cell.length_c   1.000
_cell.angle_alpha   90.00
_cell.angle_beta   90.00
_cell.angle_gamma   90.00
#
_symmetry.space_group_name_H-M   'P 1'
#
loop_
_entity.id
_entity.type
_entity.pdbx_description
1 polymer ?
#
loop_
_entity_poly.entity_id
_entity_poly.type
_entity_poly.pdbx_seq_one_letter_code
_entity_poly.pdbx_strand_id
1 'polypeptide(L)'
;RKGLGVNFVCKRGLLSTLACTPYRTRDDWLFSATRYKNTLYLCKFESESQRAWEAQNPQLAKQMHFWGHKFEQYMTSNRPGALPDTSAPLRSGDQF
;
A
#
# COMPACT_ATOMS: atom_id res chain seq x y z
N ARG A 1 29.41 -10.30 -12.17
CA ARG A 1 28.35 -9.36 -12.61
C ARG A 1 28.12 -8.35 -11.48
N LYS A 2 28.25 -7.04 -11.74
CA LYS A 2 28.10 -5.98 -10.73
C LYS A 2 26.63 -5.89 -10.28
N GLY A 3 26.38 -5.94 -8.96
CA GLY A 3 25.05 -5.78 -8.37
C GLY A 3 24.72 -4.32 -8.08
N LEU A 4 23.52 -4.05 -7.54
CA LEU A 4 23.07 -2.70 -7.14
C LEU A 4 23.83 -2.12 -5.93
N GLY A 5 24.63 -2.94 -5.22
CA GLY A 5 25.32 -2.51 -3.99
C GLY A 5 24.40 -2.43 -2.77
N VAL A 6 23.17 -2.94 -2.86
CA VAL A 6 22.19 -2.97 -1.77
C VAL A 6 21.76 -4.40 -1.46
N ASN A 7 21.42 -4.65 -0.20
CA ASN A 7 20.99 -5.96 0.27
C ASN A 7 19.53 -6.26 -0.10
N PHE A 8 18.64 -5.27 0.00
CA PHE A 8 17.20 -5.43 -0.18
C PHE A 8 16.60 -4.34 -1.07
N VAL A 9 15.60 -4.72 -1.87
CA VAL A 9 14.73 -3.81 -2.63
C VAL A 9 13.28 -4.22 -2.39
N CYS A 10 12.45 -3.28 -1.92
CA CYS A 10 11.03 -3.52 -1.66
C CYS A 10 10.25 -2.20 -1.55
N LYS A 11 8.91 -2.27 -1.57
CA LYS A 11 8.06 -1.11 -1.24
C LYS A 11 8.08 -0.83 0.26
N ARG A 12 8.04 0.45 0.66
CA ARG A 12 8.01 0.88 2.07
C ARG A 12 6.95 0.14 2.91
N GLY A 13 5.75 -0.06 2.36
CA GLY A 13 4.65 -0.74 3.08
C GLY A 13 4.98 -2.17 3.51
N LEU A 14 5.89 -2.87 2.83
CA LEU A 14 6.37 -4.20 3.24
C LEU A 14 7.19 -4.10 4.53
N LEU A 15 8.12 -3.15 4.61
CA LEU A 15 8.93 -2.92 5.82
C LEU A 15 8.05 -2.52 7.01
N SER A 16 7.02 -1.70 6.79
CA SER A 16 6.04 -1.38 7.83
C SER A 16 5.28 -2.62 8.31
N THR A 17 4.92 -3.52 7.40
CA THR A 17 4.26 -4.80 7.76
C THR A 17 5.18 -5.65 8.64
N LEU A 18 6.47 -5.76 8.26
CA LEU A 18 7.47 -6.49 9.04
C LEU A 18 7.70 -5.87 10.43
N ALA A 19 7.87 -4.56 10.49
CA ALA A 19 8.09 -3.83 11.75
C ALA A 19 6.92 -3.99 12.74
N CYS A 20 5.69 -4.07 12.23
CA CYS A 20 4.51 -4.27 13.07
C CYS A 20 4.21 -5.75 13.39
N THR A 21 4.95 -6.71 12.82
CA THR A 21 4.68 -8.15 12.99
C THR A 21 4.62 -8.59 14.46
N PRO A 22 5.51 -8.14 15.37
CA PRO A 22 5.45 -8.53 16.78
C PRO A 22 4.14 -8.16 17.49
N TYR A 23 3.41 -7.16 16.97
CA TYR A 23 2.18 -6.64 17.56
C TYR A 23 0.91 -7.04 16.78
N ARG A 24 1.05 -7.74 15.67
CA ARG A 24 -0.04 -8.08 14.74
C ARG A 24 -0.59 -9.46 15.10
N THR A 25 -1.70 -9.51 15.81
CA THR A 25 -2.28 -10.76 16.37
C THR A 25 -3.35 -11.42 15.52
N ARG A 26 -3.95 -10.68 14.57
CA ARG A 26 -5.12 -11.14 13.79
C ARG A 26 -4.87 -11.27 12.30
N ASP A 27 -3.98 -10.45 11.76
CA ASP A 27 -3.80 -10.36 10.32
C ASP A 27 -2.49 -11.05 9.92
N ASP A 28 -2.57 -11.98 8.98
CA ASP A 28 -1.41 -12.60 8.36
C ASP A 28 -0.80 -11.70 7.27
N TRP A 29 0.37 -12.10 6.75
CA TRP A 29 0.98 -11.45 5.59
C TRP A 29 1.73 -12.47 4.75
N LEU A 30 1.84 -12.18 3.45
CA LEU A 30 2.60 -12.98 2.50
C LEU A 30 3.48 -12.07 1.65
N PHE A 31 4.72 -12.48 1.42
CA PHE A 31 5.59 -11.85 0.42
C PHE A 31 6.44 -12.88 -0.30
N SER A 32 6.81 -12.60 -1.55
CA SER A 32 7.84 -13.35 -2.25
C SER A 32 9.22 -12.74 -1.99
N ALA A 33 10.24 -13.58 -2.04
CA ALA A 33 11.63 -13.16 -2.02
C ALA A 33 12.36 -13.76 -3.23
N THR A 34 13.04 -12.92 -4.01
CA THR A 34 13.82 -13.38 -5.16
C THR A 34 15.20 -12.76 -5.12
N ARG A 35 16.24 -13.59 -5.18
CA ARG A 35 17.63 -13.11 -5.22
C ARG A 35 18.07 -12.94 -6.67
N TYR A 36 18.50 -11.73 -7.02
CA TYR A 36 19.06 -11.44 -8.34
C TYR A 36 20.29 -10.53 -8.20
N LYS A 37 21.41 -10.93 -8.81
CA LYS A 37 22.70 -10.20 -8.77
C LYS A 37 23.11 -9.74 -7.35
N ASN A 38 22.98 -10.63 -6.37
CA ASN A 38 23.30 -10.37 -4.96
C ASN A 38 22.40 -9.36 -4.23
N THR A 39 21.24 -9.02 -4.79
CA THR A 39 20.22 -8.20 -4.14
C THR A 39 18.94 -9.03 -3.96
N LEU A 40 18.31 -8.95 -2.79
CA LEU A 40 17.02 -9.59 -2.50
C LEU A 40 15.87 -8.63 -2.83
N TYR A 41 14.99 -9.05 -3.71
CA TYR A 41 13.77 -8.33 -4.06
C TYR A 41 12.62 -8.94 -3.28
N LEU A 42 11.91 -8.10 -2.51
CA LEU A 42 10.77 -8.52 -1.71
C LEU A 42 9.50 -7.86 -2.24
N CYS A 43 8.49 -8.69 -2.57
CA CYS A 43 7.21 -8.24 -3.09
C CYS A 43 6.07 -8.75 -2.21
N LYS A 44 5.28 -7.84 -1.66
CA LYS A 44 4.09 -8.19 -0.85
C LYS A 44 2.99 -8.74 -1.76
N PHE A 45 2.33 -9.79 -1.30
CA PHE A 45 1.11 -10.34 -1.87
C PHE A 45 -0.06 -10.14 -0.90
N GLU A 46 -1.26 -10.14 -1.44
CA GLU A 46 -2.46 -10.26 -0.62
C GLU A 46 -2.47 -11.63 0.06
N SER A 47 -2.75 -11.62 1.37
CA SER A 47 -2.94 -12.85 2.11
C SER A 47 -4.30 -13.47 1.81
N GLU A 48 -4.47 -14.74 2.17
CA GLU A 48 -5.75 -15.43 2.00
C GLU A 48 -6.84 -14.81 2.87
N SER A 49 -6.52 -14.41 4.10
CA SER A 49 -7.48 -13.77 5.00
C SER A 49 -7.98 -12.43 4.44
N GLN A 50 -7.08 -11.63 3.86
CA GLN A 50 -7.45 -10.35 3.23
C GLN A 50 -8.35 -10.58 2.03
N ARG A 51 -7.99 -11.49 1.11
CA ARG A 51 -8.81 -11.83 -0.05
C ARG A 51 -10.19 -12.35 0.35
N ALA A 52 -10.25 -13.22 1.36
CA ALA A 52 -11.50 -13.77 1.86
C ALA A 52 -12.40 -12.69 2.46
N TRP A 53 -11.84 -11.78 3.25
CA TRP A 53 -12.60 -10.69 3.84
C TRP A 53 -13.11 -9.70 2.79
N GLU A 54 -12.30 -9.33 1.79
CA GLU A 54 -12.71 -8.46 0.70
C GLU A 54 -13.81 -9.10 -0.15
N ALA A 55 -13.72 -10.42 -0.40
CA ALA A 55 -14.74 -11.18 -1.11
C ALA A 55 -16.07 -11.28 -0.33
N GLN A 56 -16.00 -11.36 1.00
CA GLN A 56 -17.18 -11.36 1.88
C GLN A 56 -17.79 -9.96 2.04
N ASN A 57 -16.98 -8.90 1.93
CA ASN A 57 -17.37 -7.52 2.21
C ASN A 57 -17.08 -6.55 1.05
N PRO A 58 -17.48 -6.85 -0.20
CA PRO A 58 -17.01 -6.12 -1.39
C PRO A 58 -17.46 -4.65 -1.42
N GLN A 59 -18.68 -4.37 -0.96
CA GLN A 59 -19.20 -3.00 -0.91
C GLN A 59 -18.47 -2.16 0.15
N LEU A 60 -18.27 -2.74 1.34
CA LEU A 60 -17.58 -2.07 2.43
C LEU A 60 -16.12 -1.81 2.05
N ALA A 61 -15.41 -2.80 1.48
CA ALA A 61 -14.04 -2.64 0.98
C ALA A 61 -13.92 -1.48 -0.02
N LYS A 62 -14.86 -1.40 -0.98
CA LYS A 62 -14.93 -0.29 -1.94
C LYS A 62 -15.17 1.06 -1.26
N GLN A 63 -16.07 1.11 -0.28
CA GLN A 63 -16.36 2.33 0.48
C GLN A 63 -15.16 2.80 1.30
N MET A 64 -14.47 1.91 2.00
CA MET A 64 -13.26 2.26 2.77
C MET A 64 -12.13 2.77 1.88
N HIS A 65 -11.91 2.12 0.73
CA HIS A 65 -10.96 2.61 -0.26
C HIS A 65 -11.34 4.02 -0.76
N PHE A 66 -12.62 4.24 -1.07
CA PHE A 66 -13.13 5.55 -1.47
C PHE A 66 -12.96 6.60 -0.37
N TRP A 67 -13.27 6.29 0.88
CA TRP A 67 -13.19 7.25 1.99
C TRP A 67 -11.77 7.74 2.24
N GLY A 68 -10.76 6.86 2.15
CA GLY A 68 -9.36 7.26 2.29
C GLY A 68 -8.95 8.30 1.24
N HIS A 69 -9.25 8.02 -0.03
CA HIS A 69 -8.96 8.96 -1.12
C HIS A 69 -9.81 10.24 -1.06
N LYS A 70 -11.08 10.13 -0.65
CA LYS A 70 -11.93 11.31 -0.49
C LYS A 70 -11.41 12.20 0.63
N PHE A 71 -10.91 11.62 1.73
CA PHE A 71 -10.23 12.36 2.78
C PHE A 71 -8.99 13.10 2.25
N GLU A 72 -8.15 12.45 1.44
CA GLU A 72 -7.00 13.10 0.80
C GLU A 72 -7.44 14.31 -0.04
N GLN A 73 -8.54 14.19 -0.82
CA GLN A 73 -9.11 15.30 -1.58
C GLN A 73 -9.59 16.45 -0.70
N TYR A 74 -10.08 16.20 0.51
CA TYR A 74 -10.45 17.26 1.46
C TYR A 74 -9.25 17.94 2.12
N MET A 75 -8.08 17.29 2.13
CA MET A 75 -6.92 17.73 2.90
C MET A 75 -5.78 18.28 2.03
N THR A 76 -5.89 18.15 0.70
CA THR A 76 -4.81 18.49 -0.23
C THR A 76 -5.29 19.39 -1.36
N SER A 77 -4.39 20.21 -1.88
CA SER A 77 -4.62 21.03 -3.05
C SER A 77 -3.45 20.93 -4.02
N ASN A 78 -3.68 21.31 -5.27
CA ASN A 78 -2.67 21.24 -6.33
C ASN A 78 -1.61 22.34 -6.24
N ARG A 79 -1.77 23.32 -5.34
CA ARG A 79 -0.88 24.46 -5.18
C ARG A 79 -0.70 24.79 -3.70
N PRO A 80 0.52 25.13 -3.25
CA PRO A 80 0.74 25.56 -1.88
C PRO A 80 -0.20 26.72 -1.49
N GLY A 81 -0.90 26.58 -0.36
CA GLY A 81 -1.80 27.61 0.19
C GLY A 81 -3.18 27.73 -0.48
N ALA A 82 -3.46 26.98 -1.54
CA ALA A 82 -4.79 26.96 -2.15
C ALA A 82 -5.75 26.05 -1.36
N LEU A 83 -7.05 26.38 -1.41
CA LEU A 83 -8.09 25.52 -0.85
C LEU A 83 -8.24 24.22 -1.68
N PRO A 84 -8.57 23.09 -1.05
CA PRO A 84 -8.90 21.84 -1.73
C PRO A 84 -10.15 21.97 -2.63
N ASP A 85 -10.10 21.40 -3.84
CA ASP A 85 -11.29 21.24 -4.70
C ASP A 85 -11.94 19.88 -4.44
N THR A 86 -13.05 19.92 -3.71
CA THR A 86 -13.80 18.74 -3.25
C THR A 86 -14.90 18.31 -4.22
N SER A 87 -15.16 19.13 -5.24
CA SER A 87 -16.21 18.93 -6.25
C SER A 87 -15.72 18.10 -7.44
N ALA A 88 -14.41 18.11 -7.69
CA ALA A 88 -13.80 17.34 -8.76
C ALA A 88 -14.00 15.82 -8.57
N PRO A 89 -14.09 15.06 -9.68
CA PRO A 89 -14.10 13.60 -9.63
C PRO A 89 -12.86 13.04 -8.94
N LEU A 90 -13.06 12.02 -8.11
CA LEU A 90 -11.97 11.39 -7.37
C LEU A 90 -11.12 10.52 -8.31
N ARG A 91 -9.80 10.73 -8.31
CA ARG A 91 -8.83 9.94 -9.08
C ARG A 91 -7.94 9.16 -8.11
N SER A 92 -8.16 7.86 -7.96
CA SER A 92 -7.41 7.00 -7.04
C SER A 92 -6.17 6.33 -7.66
N GLY A 93 -5.98 6.45 -8.98
CA GLY A 93 -4.84 5.88 -9.70
C GLY A 93 -3.56 6.73 -9.62
N ASP A 94 -3.68 8.00 -9.26
CA ASP A 94 -2.55 8.93 -9.19
C ASP A 94 -1.81 8.73 -7.85
N GLN A 95 -0.52 8.38 -7.92
CA GLN A 95 0.35 8.16 -6.76
C GLN A 95 1.66 8.93 -6.98
N PHE A 96 2.22 9.52 -5.92
CA PHE A 96 3.47 10.29 -5.93
C PHE A 96 4.58 9.58 -5.15
#